data_AF-A0A5Q8CL49-F1
#
_entry.id   AF-A0A5Q8CL49-F1
#
_cell.length_a   1.000
_cell.length_b   1.000
_cell.length_c   1.000
_cell.angle_alpha   90.00
_cell.angle_beta   90.00
_cell.angle_gamma   90.00
#
_symmetry.space_group_name_H-M   'P 1'
#
loop_
_entity.id
_entity.type
_entity.pdbx_description
1 polymer ?
#
loop_
_entity_poly.entity_id
_entity_poly.type
_entity_poly.pdbx_seq_one_letter_code
_entity_poly.pdbx_strand_id
1 'polypeptide(L)'
;MQRRTVLQLGIACLALGIASPALADPMADAKAVVDKYASKVEKWDGPTTGPKGAAGKTIVVLGADMKNGGILGVTKGVEEAAAALWWTVKT
;
A
#
# COMPACT_ATOMS: atom_id res chain seq x y z
N MET A 1 -57.77 18.54 3.68
CA MET A 1 -56.80 17.44 3.89
C MET A 1 -55.87 17.24 2.70
N GLN A 2 -56.38 17.21 1.46
CA GLN A 2 -55.61 16.94 0.22
C GLN A 2 -54.35 17.81 0.00
N ARG A 3 -54.41 19.13 0.30
CA ARG A 3 -53.26 20.05 0.11
C ARG A 3 -52.04 19.73 0.99
N ARG A 4 -52.26 19.29 2.23
CA ARG A 4 -51.18 18.92 3.15
C ARG A 4 -50.53 17.62 2.72
N THR A 5 -51.33 16.67 2.24
CA THR A 5 -50.87 15.39 1.72
C THR A 5 -50.03 15.57 0.45
N VAL A 6 -50.46 16.42 -0.49
CA VAL A 6 -49.69 16.75 -1.70
C VAL A 6 -48.36 17.42 -1.36
N LEU A 7 -48.33 18.34 -0.39
CA LEU A 7 -47.11 19.00 0.04
C LEU A 7 -46.13 18.02 0.71
N GLN A 8 -46.63 17.11 1.54
CA GLN A 8 -45.82 16.09 2.21
C GLN A 8 -45.24 15.07 1.21
N LEU A 9 -46.02 14.65 0.21
CA LEU A 9 -45.55 13.78 -0.88
C LEU A 9 -44.49 14.47 -1.74
N GLY A 10 -44.65 15.76 -2.04
CA GLY A 10 -43.66 16.53 -2.80
C GLY A 10 -42.31 16.65 -2.08
N ILE A 11 -42.33 16.88 -0.76
CA ILE A 11 -41.10 16.95 0.06
C ILE A 11 -40.41 15.58 0.15
N ALA A 12 -41.18 14.49 0.30
CA ALA A 12 -40.62 13.14 0.34
C ALA A 12 -39.98 12.72 -1.00
N CYS A 13 -40.61 13.05 -2.14
CA CYS A 13 -40.02 12.79 -3.45
C CYS A 13 -38.75 13.62 -3.71
N LEU A 14 -38.71 14.87 -3.22
CA LEU A 14 -37.52 15.70 -3.32
C LEU A 14 -36.36 15.15 -2.47
N ALA A 15 -36.65 14.66 -1.25
CA ALA A 15 -35.64 14.05 -0.37
C ALA A 15 -35.02 12.77 -0.95
N LEU A 16 -35.81 11.97 -1.68
CA LEU A 16 -35.32 10.78 -2.39
C LEU A 16 -34.55 11.12 -3.67
N GLY A 17 -34.86 12.25 -4.33
CA GLY A 17 -34.15 12.71 -5.52
C GLY A 17 -32.79 13.37 -5.26
N ILE A 18 -32.48 13.74 -4.01
CA ILE A 18 -31.20 14.34 -3.59
C ILE A 18 -30.23 13.27 -3.03
N ALA A 19 -30.67 12.02 -2.88
CA ALA A 19 -29.82 10.90 -2.51
C ALA A 19 -28.92 10.47 -3.69
N SER A 20 -27.98 11.34 -4.07
CA SER A 20 -26.89 10.99 -4.97
C SER A 20 -26.08 9.86 -4.35
N PRO A 21 -25.61 8.87 -5.13
CA PRO A 21 -24.63 7.92 -4.62
C PRO A 21 -23.43 8.70 -4.11
N ALA A 22 -22.97 8.40 -2.90
CA ALA A 22 -21.72 8.94 -2.37
C ALA A 22 -20.63 8.66 -3.40
N LEU A 23 -20.12 9.71 -4.04
CA LEU A 23 -18.96 9.61 -4.92
C LEU A 23 -17.81 9.08 -4.08
N ALA A 24 -17.03 8.12 -4.61
CA ALA A 24 -15.80 7.69 -3.97
C ALA A 24 -14.98 8.94 -3.60
N ASP A 25 -14.43 8.99 -2.39
CA ASP A 25 -13.52 10.04 -1.94
C ASP A 25 -12.10 9.55 -2.15
N PRO A 26 -11.51 9.77 -3.35
CA PRO A 26 -10.19 9.25 -3.67
C PRO A 26 -9.10 9.81 -2.76
N MET A 27 -9.33 10.97 -2.13
CA MET A 27 -8.37 11.56 -1.21
C MET A 27 -8.40 10.85 0.14
N ALA A 28 -9.59 10.54 0.66
CA ALA A 28 -9.73 9.72 1.87
C ALA A 28 -9.14 8.33 1.66
N ASP A 29 -9.42 7.69 0.50
CA ASP A 29 -8.87 6.38 0.16
C ASP A 29 -7.34 6.42 0.03
N ALA A 30 -6.78 7.41 -0.67
CA ALA A 30 -5.34 7.60 -0.77
C ALA A 30 -4.70 7.84 0.59
N LYS A 31 -5.32 8.65 1.46
CA LYS A 31 -4.85 8.88 2.82
C LYS A 31 -4.83 7.60 3.64
N ALA A 32 -5.85 6.76 3.53
CA ALA A 32 -5.89 5.47 4.22
C ALA A 32 -4.74 4.54 3.80
N VAL A 33 -4.36 4.55 2.51
CA VAL A 33 -3.19 3.80 2.00
C VAL A 33 -1.90 4.34 2.61
N VAL A 34 -1.71 5.67 2.61
CA VAL A 34 -0.51 6.29 3.19
C VAL A 34 -0.41 5.99 4.68
N ASP A 35 -1.50 6.17 5.44
CA ASP A 35 -1.50 5.90 6.89
C ASP A 35 -1.15 4.44 7.19
N LYS A 36 -1.54 3.51 6.31
CA LYS A 36 -1.24 2.08 6.46
C LYS A 36 0.24 1.77 6.17
N TYR A 37 0.84 2.33 5.12
CA TYR A 37 2.14 1.86 4.60
C TYR A 37 3.31 2.83 4.80
N ALA A 38 3.06 4.10 5.12
CA ALA A 38 4.12 5.10 5.34
C ALA A 38 4.67 5.10 6.77
N SER A 39 4.06 4.33 7.68
CA SER A 39 4.57 4.15 9.04
C SER A 39 5.78 3.22 9.05
N LYS A 40 6.65 3.37 10.05
CA LYS A 40 7.82 2.50 10.21
C LYS A 40 7.37 1.07 10.48
N VAL A 41 7.85 0.13 9.66
CA VAL A 41 7.61 -1.30 9.83
C VAL A 41 8.61 -1.86 10.83
N GLU A 42 8.16 -2.17 12.05
CA GLU A 42 9.01 -2.78 13.10
C GLU A 42 8.98 -4.31 13.07
N LYS A 43 7.98 -4.90 12.41
CA LYS A 43 7.77 -6.35 12.33
C LYS A 43 7.43 -6.74 10.90
N TRP A 44 8.06 -7.79 10.40
CA TRP A 44 7.75 -8.37 9.10
C TRP A 44 6.33 -8.96 9.11
N ASP A 45 5.46 -8.44 8.25
CA ASP A 45 4.09 -8.92 8.02
C ASP A 45 3.92 -9.67 6.69
N GLY A 46 5.03 -9.85 5.96
CA GLY A 46 5.06 -10.58 4.69
C GLY A 46 5.13 -12.11 4.86
N PRO A 47 5.26 -12.85 3.74
CA PRO A 47 5.34 -14.31 3.75
C PRO A 47 6.51 -14.81 4.61
N THR A 48 6.25 -15.83 5.43
CA THR A 48 7.26 -16.53 6.24
C THR A 48 7.51 -17.96 5.75
N THR A 49 6.80 -18.38 4.71
CA THR A 49 6.92 -19.69 4.09
C THR A 49 7.10 -19.54 2.58
N GLY A 50 7.74 -20.53 1.97
CA GLY A 50 8.05 -20.55 0.55
C GLY A 50 8.96 -21.71 0.18
N PRO A 51 9.37 -21.82 -1.09
CA PRO A 51 10.37 -22.79 -1.52
C PRO A 51 11.68 -22.61 -0.74
N LYS A 52 12.42 -23.71 -0.55
CA LYS A 52 13.76 -23.62 0.05
C LYS A 52 14.66 -22.74 -0.80
N GLY A 53 15.35 -21.80 -0.16
CA GLY A 53 16.34 -20.96 -0.82
C GLY A 53 17.47 -21.80 -1.42
N ALA A 54 17.86 -21.48 -2.66
CA ALA A 54 19.02 -22.11 -3.27
C ALA A 54 20.30 -21.65 -2.55
N ALA A 55 21.22 -22.55 -2.20
CA ALA A 55 22.44 -22.16 -1.51
C ALA A 55 23.56 -21.72 -2.48
N GLY A 56 24.49 -20.88 -1.98
CA GLY A 56 25.80 -20.67 -2.60
C GLY A 56 25.80 -19.98 -3.96
N LYS A 57 24.87 -19.06 -4.21
CA LYS A 57 24.78 -18.33 -5.49
C LYS A 57 25.63 -17.07 -5.49
N THR A 58 25.89 -16.54 -6.68
CA THR A 58 26.48 -15.22 -6.85
C THR A 58 25.48 -14.34 -7.57
N ILE A 59 25.26 -13.14 -7.04
CA ILE A 59 24.35 -12.14 -7.61
C ILE A 59 25.07 -10.78 -7.76
N VAL A 60 24.55 -9.95 -8.66
CA VAL A 60 25.02 -8.58 -8.86
C VAL A 60 23.86 -7.62 -8.59
N VAL A 61 24.09 -6.61 -7.73
CA VAL A 61 23.16 -5.52 -7.49
C VAL A 61 23.63 -4.31 -8.29
N LEU A 62 22.98 -4.06 -9.42
CA LEU A 62 23.28 -2.91 -10.26
C LEU A 62 22.44 -1.72 -9.80
N GLY A 63 23.05 -0.79 -9.06
CA GLY A 63 22.46 0.50 -8.74
C GLY A 63 23.25 1.67 -9.31
N ALA A 64 22.85 2.88 -8.95
CA ALA A 64 23.57 4.11 -9.30
C ALA A 64 24.87 4.24 -8.46
N ASP A 65 25.36 5.45 -8.23
CA ASP A 65 26.64 5.70 -7.54
C ASP A 65 26.68 5.36 -6.03
N MET A 66 25.60 4.76 -5.49
CA MET A 66 25.43 4.35 -4.10
C MET A 66 25.59 5.47 -3.05
N LYS A 67 25.55 6.75 -3.46
CA LYS A 67 25.63 7.87 -2.51
C LYS A 67 24.27 8.24 -1.91
N ASN A 68 23.18 7.93 -2.62
CA ASN A 68 21.83 8.11 -2.11
C ASN A 68 21.50 7.01 -1.09
N GLY A 69 21.05 7.43 0.11
CA GLY A 69 20.73 6.50 1.20
C GLY A 69 19.63 5.48 0.86
N GLY A 70 18.74 5.78 -0.08
CA GLY A 70 17.70 4.85 -0.55
C GLY A 70 18.28 3.63 -1.25
N ILE A 71 19.06 3.83 -2.31
CA ILE A 71 19.68 2.72 -3.05
C ILE A 71 20.68 1.98 -2.16
N LEU A 72 21.48 2.71 -1.38
CA LEU A 72 22.43 2.11 -0.45
C LEU A 72 21.74 1.24 0.61
N GLY A 73 20.60 1.69 1.15
CA GLY A 73 19.83 0.93 2.13
C GLY A 73 19.26 -0.37 1.55
N VAL A 74 18.73 -0.32 0.33
CA VAL A 74 18.24 -1.52 -0.37
C VAL A 74 19.37 -2.51 -0.62
N THR A 75 20.52 -2.05 -1.11
CA THR A 75 21.68 -2.90 -1.35
C THR A 75 22.15 -3.62 -0.09
N LYS A 76 22.22 -2.92 1.04
CA LYS A 76 22.55 -3.53 2.35
C LYS A 76 21.55 -4.60 2.78
N GLY A 77 20.25 -4.34 2.60
CA GLY A 77 19.22 -5.34 2.89
C GLY A 77 19.34 -6.60 2.02
N VAL A 78 19.74 -6.43 0.75
CA VAL A 78 20.04 -7.57 -0.13
C VAL A 78 21.26 -8.35 0.36
N GLU A 79 22.32 -7.67 0.80
CA GLU A 79 23.51 -8.31 1.37
C GLU A 79 23.18 -9.12 2.63
N GLU A 80 22.35 -8.57 3.53
CA GLU A 80 21.88 -9.26 4.75
C GLU A 80 21.06 -10.53 4.42
N ALA A 81 20.12 -10.42 3.47
CA ALA A 81 19.31 -11.55 3.03
C ALA A 81 20.15 -12.62 2.30
N ALA A 82 21.10 -12.19 1.47
CA ALA A 82 22.02 -13.06 0.75
C ALA A 82 22.94 -13.85 1.69
N ALA A 83 23.38 -13.24 2.80
CA ALA A 83 24.21 -13.91 3.80
C ALA A 83 23.50 -15.11 4.44
N ALA A 84 22.19 -15.02 4.68
CA ALA A 84 21.39 -16.13 5.21
C ALA A 84 21.33 -17.35 4.26
N LEU A 85 21.61 -17.15 2.97
CA LEU A 85 21.64 -18.19 1.93
C LEU A 85 23.05 -18.55 1.46
N TRP A 86 24.08 -18.00 2.11
CA TRP A 86 25.50 -18.12 1.72
C TRP A 86 25.79 -17.62 0.30
N TRP A 87 25.11 -16.55 -0.13
CA TRP A 87 25.33 -15.97 -1.45
C TRP A 87 26.48 -14.96 -1.43
N THR A 88 27.16 -14.85 -2.56
CA THR A 88 28.11 -13.76 -2.84
C THR A 88 27.39 -12.63 -3.54
N VAL A 89 27.44 -11.43 -2.98
CA VAL A 89 26.90 -10.22 -3.61
C VAL A 89 28.04 -9.40 -4.21
N LYS A 90 27.81 -8.88 -5.42
CA LYS A 90 28.67 -7.88 -6.07
C LYS A 90 27.85 -6.61 -6.28
N THR A 91 28.40 -5.47 -5.93
CA THR A 91 27.74 -4.16 -5.97
C THR A 91 28.51 -3.20 -6.87
#